data_AF-A0AAD8SHA1-F1
#
_entry.id   AF-A0AAD8SHA1-F1
#
_cell.length_a   1.000
_cell.length_b   1.000
_cell.length_c   1.000
_cell.angle_alpha   90.00
_cell.angle_beta   90.00
_cell.angle_gamma   90.00
#
_symmetry.space_group_name_H-M   'P 1'
#
loop_
_entity.id
_entity.type
_entity.pdbx_description
1 polymer ?
#
loop_
_entity_poly.entity_id
_entity_poly.type
_entity_poly.pdbx_seq_one_letter_code
_entity_poly.pdbx_strand_id
1 'polypeptide(L)'
;MNKVVHFRPACNLLSTNEMACLWESKIGRTLPRVTLTKEDLLAMAAEDIIPASIVATIDECFDDYVRALDLEEEATENKKSNPPMVEILAVHPMCA
;
A
#
# COMPACT_ATOMS: atom_id res chain seq x y z
N MET A 1 -22.80 -4.40 -11.46
CA MET A 1 -21.63 -3.59 -11.84
C MET A 1 -20.85 -3.33 -10.56
N ASN A 2 -20.15 -4.35 -10.05
CA ASN A 2 -19.50 -4.36 -8.74
C ASN A 2 -18.07 -4.84 -8.97
N LYS A 3 -17.20 -3.95 -9.44
CA LYS A 3 -15.78 -4.25 -9.65
C LYS A 3 -14.96 -3.29 -8.83
N VAL A 4 -13.91 -3.80 -8.20
CA VAL A 4 -12.90 -2.99 -7.52
C VAL A 4 -11.94 -2.43 -8.58
N VAL A 5 -11.65 -1.13 -8.49
CA VAL A 5 -10.71 -0.45 -9.38
C VAL A 5 -9.44 -0.13 -8.60
N HIS A 6 -8.31 -0.67 -9.07
CA HIS A 6 -7.01 -0.36 -8.49
C HIS A 6 -6.32 0.76 -9.29
N PHE A 7 -6.11 1.92 -8.67
CA PHE A 7 -5.34 2.99 -9.28
C PHE A 7 -3.84 2.75 -9.05
N ARG A 8 -3.19 2.13 -10.03
CA ARG A 8 -1.75 1.84 -9.99
C ARG A 8 -1.03 2.33 -11.26
N PRO A 9 -0.89 3.65 -11.47
CA PRO A 9 -0.11 4.18 -12.58
C PRO A 9 1.33 3.68 -12.52
N ALA A 10 1.86 3.18 -13.63
CA ALA A 10 3.22 2.63 -13.68
C ALA A 10 4.30 3.67 -13.28
N CYS A 11 4.08 4.95 -13.57
CA CYS A 11 4.99 6.04 -13.20
C CYS A 11 5.07 6.31 -11.69
N ASN A 12 4.13 5.79 -10.90
CA ASN A 12 4.08 5.97 -9.44
C ASN A 12 4.53 4.70 -8.69
N LEU A 13 4.91 3.64 -9.41
CA LEU A 13 5.37 2.39 -8.80
C LEU A 13 6.85 2.50 -8.45
N LEU A 14 7.13 3.04 -7.27
CA LEU A 14 8.49 3.35 -6.80
C LEU A 14 8.71 2.77 -5.41
N SER A 15 9.89 2.20 -5.20
CA SER A 15 10.40 1.82 -3.88
C SER A 15 10.78 3.05 -3.05
N THR A 16 10.88 2.88 -1.73
CA THR A 16 11.37 3.95 -0.82
C THR A 16 12.75 4.47 -1.23
N ASN A 17 13.61 3.59 -1.76
CA ASN A 17 14.94 3.97 -2.24
C ASN A 17 14.88 4.83 -3.49
N GLU A 18 14.02 4.50 -4.46
CA GLU A 18 13.83 5.29 -5.68
C GLU A 18 13.20 6.65 -5.35
N MET A 19 12.22 6.68 -4.45
CA MET A 19 11.61 7.92 -3.96
C MET A 19 12.65 8.82 -3.27
N ALA A 20 13.51 8.25 -2.41
CA ALA A 20 14.58 8.98 -1.77
C ALA A 20 15.58 9.55 -2.80
N CYS A 21 15.99 8.76 -3.79
CA CYS A 21 16.88 9.21 -4.86
C CYS A 21 16.26 10.36 -5.69
N LEU A 22 14.97 10.25 -6.05
CA LEU A 22 14.25 11.32 -6.74
C LEU A 22 14.23 12.59 -5.89
N TRP A 23 14.00 12.47 -4.59
CA TRP A 23 14.00 13.61 -3.68
C TRP A 23 15.38 14.25 -3.55
N GLU A 24 16.43 13.46 -3.35
CA GLU A 24 17.84 13.90 -3.30
C GLU A 24 18.22 14.70 -4.56
N SER A 25 17.77 14.23 -5.74
CA SER A 25 17.99 14.94 -7.01
C SER A 25 17.32 16.33 -7.04
N LYS A 26 16.16 16.48 -6.40
CA LYS A 26 15.40 17.74 -6.34
C LYS A 26 16.03 18.73 -5.36
N ILE A 27 16.56 18.25 -4.24
CA ILE A 27 17.14 19.10 -3.19
C ILE A 27 18.64 19.32 -3.35
N GLY A 28 19.29 18.64 -4.30
CA GLY A 28 20.72 18.79 -4.59
C GLY A 28 21.65 18.32 -3.46
N ARG A 29 21.19 17.40 -2.60
CA ARG A 29 22.00 16.82 -1.53
C ARG A 29 21.61 15.37 -1.25
N THR A 30 22.56 14.60 -0.72
CA THR A 30 22.34 13.24 -0.24
C THR A 30 21.75 13.26 1.18
N LEU A 31 20.74 12.44 1.42
CA LEU A 31 20.15 12.23 2.74
C LEU A 31 20.89 11.09 3.47
N PRO A 32 21.18 11.23 4.78
CA PRO A 32 21.63 10.10 5.58
C PRO A 32 20.59 8.98 5.56
N ARG A 33 21.04 7.73 5.38
CA ARG A 33 20.16 6.56 5.30
C ARG A 33 20.40 5.64 6.49
N VAL A 34 19.29 5.15 7.05
CA VAL A 34 19.28 4.07 8.04
C VAL A 34 18.43 2.95 7.44
N THR A 35 18.97 1.74 7.43
CA THR A 35 18.24 0.55 7.00
C THR A 35 17.74 -0.16 8.24
N LEU A 36 16.44 -0.45 8.26
CA LEU A 36 15.80 -1.22 9.32
C LEU A 36 15.53 -2.63 8.80
N THR A 37 15.87 -3.63 9.58
CA THR A 37 15.49 -5.02 9.29
C THR A 37 14.04 -5.25 9.67
N LYS A 38 13.49 -6.40 9.25
CA LYS A 38 12.16 -6.82 9.67
C LYS A 38 12.10 -6.97 11.20
N GLU A 39 13.15 -7.53 11.78
CA GLU A 39 13.27 -7.77 13.22
C GLU A 39 13.31 -6.46 14.01
N ASP A 40 14.03 -5.45 13.51
CA ASP A 40 14.05 -4.11 14.11
C ASP A 40 12.64 -3.49 14.12
N LEU A 41 11.91 -3.59 13.00
CA LEU A 41 10.55 -3.08 12.89
C LEU A 41 9.59 -3.78 13.86
N LEU A 42 9.70 -5.11 13.99
CA LEU A 42 8.89 -5.89 14.92
C LEU A 42 9.18 -5.53 16.39
N ALA A 43 10.46 -5.33 16.73
CA ALA A 43 10.84 -4.91 18.08
C ALA A 43 10.32 -3.51 18.41
N MET A 44 10.48 -2.54 17.50
CA MET A 44 9.98 -1.17 17.69
C MET A 44 8.45 -1.11 17.79
N ALA A 45 7.74 -1.95 17.04
CA ALA A 45 6.30 -2.08 17.15
C ALA A 45 5.89 -2.67 18.50
N ALA A 46 6.56 -3.71 18.98
CA ALA A 46 6.27 -4.33 20.28
C ALA A 46 6.56 -3.41 21.48
N GLU A 47 7.47 -2.45 21.31
CA GLU A 47 7.80 -1.44 22.33
C GLU A 47 6.91 -0.19 22.22
N ASP A 48 5.91 -0.16 21.33
CA ASP A 48 5.05 1.00 21.03
C ASP A 48 5.85 2.29 20.70
N ILE A 49 7.05 2.12 20.14
CA ILE A 49 7.96 3.22 19.79
C ILE A 49 7.54 3.88 18.48
N ILE A 50 6.85 3.14 17.60
CA ILE A 50 6.32 3.70 16.36
C ILE A 50 5.21 4.69 16.73
N PRO A 51 5.34 5.98 16.38
CA PRO A 51 4.34 6.98 16.74
C PRO A 51 2.94 6.54 16.30
N ALA A 52 1.98 6.66 17.21
CA ALA A 52 0.59 6.28 16.97
C ALA A 52 0.01 6.93 15.70
N SER A 53 0.50 8.09 15.25
CA SER A 53 0.07 8.71 13.99
C SER A 53 0.47 7.92 12.73
N ILE A 54 1.59 7.20 12.76
CA ILE A 54 2.05 6.34 11.66
C ILE A 54 1.32 4.99 11.69
N VAL A 55 1.11 4.44 12.89
CA VAL A 55 0.35 3.19 13.07
C VAL A 55 -1.13 3.41 12.75
N ALA A 56 -1.77 4.46 13.27
CA ALA A 56 -3.18 4.79 13.01
C ALA A 56 -3.48 5.01 11.52
N THR A 57 -2.57 5.60 10.74
CA THR A 57 -2.82 5.80 9.30
C THR A 57 -2.78 4.50 8.50
N ILE A 58 -2.12 3.46 9.01
CA ILE A 58 -2.10 2.13 8.40
C ILE A 58 -3.20 1.28 9.01
N ASP A 59 -3.25 1.11 10.34
CA ASP A 59 -4.22 0.29 11.06
C ASP A 59 -5.65 0.82 11.01
N GLU A 60 -5.94 2.12 11.21
CA GLU A 60 -7.34 2.58 11.18
C GLU A 60 -7.94 2.42 9.77
N CYS A 61 -7.14 2.59 8.71
CA CYS A 61 -7.58 2.33 7.33
C CYS A 61 -7.57 0.84 6.97
N PHE A 62 -6.65 0.03 7.51
CA PHE A 62 -6.59 -1.41 7.23
C PHE A 62 -7.62 -2.19 8.04
N ASP A 63 -7.91 -1.84 9.29
CA ASP A 63 -8.94 -2.51 10.10
C ASP A 63 -10.32 -2.37 9.46
N ASP A 64 -10.63 -1.22 8.87
CA ASP A 64 -11.85 -1.05 8.07
C ASP A 64 -11.86 -1.96 6.83
N TYR A 65 -10.71 -2.12 6.17
CA TYR A 65 -10.57 -2.99 4.99
C TYR A 65 -10.59 -4.49 5.36
N VAL A 66 -9.90 -4.90 6.41
CA VAL A 66 -9.82 -6.29 6.90
C VAL A 66 -11.18 -6.72 7.46
N ARG A 67 -11.86 -5.86 8.24
CA ARG A 67 -13.24 -6.12 8.67
C ARG A 67 -14.20 -6.23 7.48
N ALA A 68 -13.98 -5.44 6.43
CA ALA A 68 -14.78 -5.55 5.20
C ALA A 68 -14.51 -6.87 4.45
N LEU A 69 -13.28 -7.41 4.52
CA LEU A 69 -12.94 -8.73 3.97
C LEU A 69 -13.49 -9.89 4.83
N ASP A 70 -13.45 -9.78 6.15
CA ASP A 70 -13.97 -10.81 7.06
C ASP A 70 -15.51 -10.96 6.93
N LEU A 71 -16.22 -9.89 6.55
CA LEU A 71 -17.64 -9.94 6.19
C LEU A 71 -17.92 -10.62 4.84
N GLU A 72 -16.92 -10.75 3.96
CA GLU A 72 -17.05 -11.47 2.69
C GLU A 72 -16.75 -12.98 2.84
N GLU A 73 -16.00 -13.39 3.87
CA GLU A 73 -15.64 -14.80 4.09
C GLU A 73 -16.83 -15.63 4.62
N GLU A 74 -17.72 -15.08 5.45
CA GLU A 74 -18.93 -15.79 5.90
C GLU A 74 -19.99 -15.96 4.79
N ALA A 75 -19.89 -15.26 3.66
CA ALA A 75 -20.87 -15.32 2.57
C ALA A 75 -20.48 -16.27 1.42
N THR A 76 -19.26 -16.80 1.39
CA THR A 76 -18.69 -17.46 0.20
C THR A 76 -18.30 -18.92 0.39
N GLU A 77 -18.95 -19.67 1.29
CA GLU A 77 -18.82 -21.14 1.25
C GLU A 77 -19.62 -21.81 0.11
N ASN A 78 -20.25 -21.03 -0.79
CA ASN A 78 -20.99 -21.62 -1.91
C ASN A 78 -20.96 -20.77 -3.20
N LYS A 79 -19.83 -20.80 -3.93
CA LYS A 79 -19.79 -20.89 -5.41
C LYS A 79 -18.35 -20.93 -5.94
N LYS A 80 -17.95 -22.12 -6.39
CA LYS A 80 -16.82 -22.33 -7.30
C LYS A 80 -17.13 -21.64 -8.62
N SER A 81 -16.52 -20.51 -8.92
CA SER A 81 -16.55 -19.93 -10.28
C SER A 81 -15.21 -19.29 -10.63
N ASN A 82 -14.77 -19.59 -11.86
CA ASN A 82 -13.49 -19.25 -12.50
C ASN A 82 -12.91 -17.88 -12.14
N PRO A 83 -11.56 -17.74 -12.13
CA PRO A 83 -10.90 -16.47 -11.84
C PRO A 83 -11.34 -15.41 -12.84
N PRO A 84 -11.69 -14.19 -12.39
CA PRO A 84 -12.10 -13.13 -13.30
C PRO A 84 -10.89 -12.69 -14.13
N MET A 85 -11.08 -12.62 -15.46
CA MET A 85 -10.09 -12.04 -16.37
C MET A 85 -9.79 -10.60 -15.92
N VAL A 86 -8.54 -10.33 -15.56
CA VAL A 86 -8.04 -8.98 -15.25
C VAL A 86 -7.73 -8.31 -16.58
N GLU A 87 -8.51 -7.29 -16.94
CA GLU A 87 -8.28 -6.47 -18.12
C GLU A 87 -7.62 -5.15 -17.70
N ILE A 88 -6.43 -4.88 -18.24
CA ILE A 88 -5.68 -3.64 -17.98
C ILE A 88 -6.32 -2.54 -18.82
N LEU A 89 -7.06 -1.65 -18.17
CA LEU A 89 -7.61 -0.46 -18.84
C LEU A 89 -6.57 0.67 -18.80
N ALA A 90 -6.08 1.09 -19.96
CA ALA A 90 -5.13 2.20 -20.08
C ALA A 90 -5.83 3.53 -19.78
N VAL A 91 -5.56 4.11 -18.60
CA VAL A 91 -6.01 5.47 -18.25
C VAL A 91 -5.05 6.46 -18.89
N HIS A 92 -5.52 7.19 -19.91
CA HIS A 92 -4.75 8.27 -20.52
C HIS A 92 -4.88 9.54 -19.67
N PRO A 93 -3.78 10.27 -19.42
CA PRO A 93 -3.86 11.55 -18.73
C PRO A 93 -4.67 12.53 -19.59
N MET A 94 -5.76 13.06 -19.06
CA MET A 94 -6.37 14.27 -19.62
C MET A 94 -5.63 15.46 -19.02
N CYS A 95 -4.94 16.21 -19.88
CA CYS A 95 -4.34 17.48 -19.49
C CYS A 95 -5.44 18.47 -19.05
N ALA A 96 -5.14 19.24 -18.00
CA ALA A 96 -5.93 20.40 -17.58
C ALA A 96 -5.61 21.61 -18.45
#